data_AF-A0A7R9A3Q3-F1
#
_entry.id   AF-A0A7R9A3Q3-F1
#
_cell.length_a   1.000
_cell.length_b   1.000
_cell.length_c   1.000
_cell.angle_alpha   90.00
_cell.angle_beta   90.00
_cell.angle_gamma   90.00
#
_symmetry.space_group_name_H-M   'P 1'
#
loop_
_entity.id
_entity.type
_entity.pdbx_description
1 polymer ?
#
loop_
_entity_poly.entity_id
_entity_poly.type
_entity_poly.pdbx_seq_one_letter_code
_entity_poly.pdbx_strand_id
1 'polypeptide(L)'
;MGVEDMFKWGSANFSGISQEIIYVTDIFHKAYIEVDEKGSEAAAATGLVFFTRSGLDSPRIIVVNRPFLFFITLHAPNADLRQAPQAILFAGRVSKPPPRLSSSA
;
A
#
# COMPACT_ATOMS: atom_id res chain seq x y z
N MET A 1 -19.17 -9.49 -0.02
CA MET A 1 -18.53 -9.65 -1.35
C MET A 1 -19.13 -10.91 -1.95
N GLY A 2 -19.82 -10.83 -3.09
CA GLY A 2 -20.77 -11.87 -3.57
C GLY A 2 -20.16 -13.14 -4.17
N VAL A 3 -18.97 -13.54 -3.71
CA VAL A 3 -18.27 -14.73 -4.18
C VAL A 3 -18.52 -15.84 -3.16
N GLU A 4 -19.57 -16.63 -3.36
CA GLU A 4 -20.03 -17.62 -2.38
C GLU A 4 -19.85 -19.06 -2.85
N ASP A 5 -20.12 -19.34 -4.12
CA ASP A 5 -20.19 -20.72 -4.63
C ASP A 5 -18.86 -21.45 -4.51
N MET A 6 -17.73 -20.75 -4.61
CA MET A 6 -16.40 -21.35 -4.45
C MET A 6 -16.18 -21.97 -3.08
N PHE A 7 -16.92 -21.55 -2.05
CA PHE A 7 -16.80 -22.02 -0.67
C PHE A 7 -17.85 -23.07 -0.29
N LYS A 8 -18.72 -23.45 -1.23
CA LYS A 8 -19.82 -24.39 -0.98
C LYS A 8 -19.54 -25.73 -1.66
N TRP A 9 -19.61 -26.81 -0.88
CA TRP A 9 -19.53 -28.18 -1.42
C TRP A 9 -20.63 -28.40 -2.47
N GLY A 10 -20.25 -28.91 -3.65
CA GLY A 10 -21.17 -29.25 -4.74
C GLY A 10 -21.66 -28.06 -5.59
N SER A 11 -21.50 -26.80 -5.13
CA SER A 11 -21.78 -25.60 -5.95
C SER A 11 -20.52 -25.03 -6.59
N ALA A 12 -19.36 -25.25 -6.00
CA ALA A 12 -18.07 -24.83 -6.55
C ALA A 12 -17.77 -25.60 -7.86
N ASN A 13 -17.46 -24.87 -8.93
CA ASN A 13 -17.01 -25.46 -10.19
C ASN A 13 -15.52 -25.18 -10.42
N PHE A 14 -14.70 -26.17 -10.10
CA PHE A 14 -13.25 -26.15 -10.31
C PHE A 14 -12.78 -27.22 -11.31
N SER A 15 -13.63 -27.57 -12.28
CA SER A 15 -13.32 -28.58 -13.30
C SER A 15 -12.08 -28.28 -14.16
N GLY A 16 -11.67 -27.00 -14.24
CA GLY A 16 -10.40 -26.58 -14.86
C GLY A 16 -9.15 -26.79 -14.00
N ILE A 17 -9.29 -27.19 -12.74
CA ILE A 17 -8.19 -27.41 -11.78
C ILE A 17 -8.10 -28.89 -11.41
N SER A 18 -9.23 -29.55 -11.16
CA SER A 18 -9.29 -30.98 -10.79
C SER A 18 -10.49 -31.66 -11.45
N GLN A 19 -10.36 -32.96 -11.71
CA GLN A 19 -11.47 -33.81 -12.15
C GLN A 19 -12.38 -34.23 -10.99
N GLU A 20 -11.91 -34.09 -9.74
CA GLU A 20 -12.69 -34.36 -8.53
C GLU A 20 -13.52 -33.14 -8.11
N ILE A 21 -14.59 -33.39 -7.35
CA ILE A 21 -15.41 -32.33 -6.76
C ILE A 21 -14.63 -31.72 -5.60
N ILE A 22 -14.04 -30.55 -5.84
CA ILE A 22 -13.30 -29.76 -4.86
C ILE A 22 -13.99 -28.41 -4.63
N TYR A 23 -13.70 -27.79 -3.49
CA TYR A 23 -14.16 -26.45 -3.12
C TYR A 23 -13.10 -25.78 -2.24
N VAL A 24 -13.15 -24.46 -2.12
CA VAL A 24 -12.25 -23.70 -1.24
C VAL A 24 -12.81 -23.75 0.17
N THR A 25 -12.03 -24.27 1.13
CA THR A 25 -12.44 -24.25 2.54
C THR A 25 -12.19 -22.88 3.16
N ASP A 26 -10.99 -22.33 2.97
CA ASP A 26 -10.55 -21.06 3.54
C ASP A 26 -9.54 -20.37 2.63
N ILE A 27 -9.47 -19.05 2.72
CA ILE A 27 -8.42 -18.24 2.09
C ILE A 27 -7.76 -17.41 3.18
N PHE A 28 -6.45 -17.61 3.37
CA PHE A 28 -5.66 -16.84 4.32
C PHE A 28 -4.79 -15.82 3.58
N HIS A 29 -4.91 -14.55 3.95
CA HIS A 29 -4.06 -13.47 3.46
C HIS A 29 -3.40 -12.76 4.64
N LYS A 30 -2.07 -12.71 4.65
CA LYS A 30 -1.27 -11.99 5.64
C LYS A 30 -0.25 -11.11 4.94
N ALA A 31 -0.28 -9.82 5.25
CA ALA A 31 0.67 -8.84 4.76
C ALA A 31 1.38 -8.18 5.95
N TYR A 32 2.64 -7.78 5.76
CA TYR A 32 3.43 -7.05 6.75
C TYR A 32 4.01 -5.81 6.07
N ILE A 33 3.96 -4.67 6.77
CA ILE A 33 4.49 -3.40 6.32
C ILE A 33 5.27 -2.80 7.48
N GLU A 34 6.49 -2.38 7.18
CA GLU A 34 7.37 -1.68 8.10
C GLU A 34 7.75 -0.33 7.47
N VAL A 35 7.68 0.72 8.28
CA VAL A 35 8.04 2.07 7.87
C VAL A 35 9.06 2.55 8.86
N ASP A 36 10.28 2.74 8.38
CA ASP A 36 11.39 3.30 9.14
C ASP A 36 11.92 4.57 8.46
N GLU A 37 12.77 5.29 9.18
CA GLU A 37 13.41 6.49 8.64
C GLU A 37 14.37 6.16 7.49
N LYS A 38 15.00 4.97 7.49
CA LYS A 38 15.94 4.55 6.43
C LYS A 38 15.27 4.38 5.06
N GLY A 39 14.02 3.91 5.04
CA GLY A 39 13.19 3.81 3.83
C GLY A 39 12.68 5.16 3.29
N SER A 40 12.83 6.25 4.06
CA SER A 40 12.36 7.61 3.71
C SER A 40 13.49 8.67 3.70
N GLU A 41 14.73 8.30 4.02
CA GLU A 41 15.87 9.22 4.09
C GLU A 41 16.27 9.77 2.71
N ALA A 42 15.92 9.06 1.63
CA ALA A 42 16.24 9.47 0.26
C ALA A 42 15.28 10.51 -0.36
N ALA A 43 14.04 10.67 0.14
CA ALA A 43 13.04 11.53 -0.49
C ALA A 43 13.01 12.98 0.05
N ALA A 44 13.52 13.23 1.26
CA ALA A 44 13.50 14.56 1.89
C ALA A 44 14.69 15.47 1.50
N ALA A 45 15.68 14.94 0.78
CA ALA A 45 16.88 15.67 0.38
C ALA A 45 16.81 16.29 -1.03
N THR A 46 15.63 16.46 -1.62
CA THR A 46 15.51 17.11 -2.94
C THR A 46 15.42 18.63 -2.77
N GLY A 47 16.54 19.30 -3.07
CA GLY A 47 16.76 20.71 -2.82
C GLY A 47 16.02 21.67 -3.75
N LEU A 48 15.74 22.85 -3.19
CA LEU A 48 15.61 24.08 -3.95
C LEU A 48 16.08 25.26 -3.06
N VAL A 49 17.37 25.58 -3.08
CA VAL A 49 17.87 26.87 -2.60
C VAL A 49 17.99 27.79 -3.82
N PHE A 50 16.85 28.32 -4.27
CA PHE A 50 16.88 29.55 -5.06
C PHE A 50 16.44 30.69 -4.16
N PHE A 51 17.41 31.47 -3.68
CA PHE A 51 17.15 32.78 -3.11
C PHE A 51 16.69 33.72 -4.22
N THR A 52 15.39 33.74 -4.52
CA THR A 52 14.77 34.86 -5.24
C THR A 52 14.05 35.72 -4.21
N ARG A 53 14.26 37.04 -4.26
CA ARG A 53 13.82 38.01 -3.23
C ARG A 53 12.31 38.31 -3.25
N SER A 54 11.47 37.43 -3.79
CA SER A 54 10.01 37.65 -3.76
C SER A 54 9.26 36.33 -3.60
N GLY A 55 8.65 36.13 -2.43
CA GLY A 55 7.68 35.09 -2.15
C GLY A 55 8.29 33.71 -1.87
N LEU A 56 8.86 33.52 -0.67
CA LEU A 56 8.96 32.17 -0.12
C LEU A 56 7.54 31.69 0.18
N ASP A 57 7.02 30.81 -0.67
CA ASP A 57 5.90 29.96 -0.28
C ASP A 57 6.41 29.12 0.89
N SER A 58 5.88 29.36 2.09
CA SER A 58 6.36 28.67 3.30
C SER A 58 6.24 27.16 3.10
N PRO A 59 7.18 26.35 3.62
CA PRO A 59 7.13 24.91 3.45
C PRO A 59 5.78 24.38 3.96
N ARG A 60 5.09 23.59 3.14
CA ARG A 60 3.84 22.96 3.54
C ARG A 60 4.13 21.91 4.61
N ILE A 61 3.68 22.17 5.84
CA ILE A 61 3.82 21.24 6.95
C ILE A 61 2.67 20.24 6.88
N ILE A 62 3.00 18.95 6.81
CA ILE A 62 2.04 17.84 6.92
C ILE A 62 2.27 17.14 8.26
N VAL A 63 1.27 17.21 9.14
CA VAL A 63 1.30 16.54 10.45
C VAL A 63 0.33 15.37 10.44
N VAL A 64 0.85 14.15 10.49
CA VAL A 64 0.08 12.89 10.48
C VAL A 64 -0.04 12.34 11.91
N ASN A 65 -0.78 13.06 12.77
CA ASN A 65 -0.91 12.76 14.21
C ASN A 65 -2.28 12.18 14.63
N ARG A 66 -3.03 11.63 13.68
CA ARG A 66 -4.37 11.04 13.88
C ARG A 66 -4.58 9.92 12.85
N PRO A 67 -5.62 9.07 12.99
CA PRO A 67 -5.83 7.96 12.09
C PRO A 67 -5.78 8.36 10.61
N PHE A 68 -5.04 7.62 9.81
CA PHE A 68 -4.86 7.90 8.39
C PHE A 68 -4.95 6.64 7.55
N LEU A 69 -5.24 6.83 6.26
CA LEU A 69 -5.18 5.80 5.23
C LEU A 69 -3.85 5.91 4.49
N PHE A 70 -3.32 4.78 4.04
CA PHE A 70 -2.15 4.75 3.17
C PHE A 70 -2.41 3.82 1.98
N PHE A 71 -1.72 4.11 0.88
CA PHE A 71 -1.72 3.31 -0.33
C PHE A 71 -0.28 3.20 -0.83
N ILE A 72 0.15 2.00 -1.19
CA ILE A 72 1.39 1.75 -1.92
C ILE A 72 0.97 1.33 -3.32
N THR A 73 1.29 2.13 -4.32
CA THR A 73 0.90 1.91 -5.71
C THR A 73 2.11 1.61 -6.58
N LEU A 74 1.92 0.73 -7.56
CA LEU A 74 2.88 0.50 -8.62
C LEU A 74 2.53 1.43 -9.79
N HIS A 75 3.51 2.25 -10.19
CA HIS A 75 3.44 3.04 -11.42
C HIS A 75 4.39 2.44 -12.45
N ALA A 76 3.90 2.20 -13.66
CA ALA A 76 4.76 1.75 -14.74
C ALA A 76 5.82 2.82 -15.07
N PRO A 77 7.10 2.45 -15.24
CA PRO A 77 8.13 3.40 -15.63
C PRO A 77 7.81 4.00 -17.00
N ASN A 78 7.99 5.31 -17.14
CA ASN A 78 7.81 6.08 -18.38
C ASN A 78 6.38 6.13 -18.94
N ALA A 79 5.38 5.66 -18.21
CA ALA A 79 3.99 5.79 -18.62
C ALA A 79 3.45 7.16 -18.17
N ASP A 80 2.73 7.85 -19.07
CA ASP A 80 1.90 9.00 -18.69
C ASP A 80 1.00 8.55 -17.52
N LEU A 81 1.12 9.21 -16.36
CA LEU A 81 0.38 8.87 -15.15
C LEU A 81 -1.14 8.87 -15.36
N ARG A 82 -1.63 9.51 -16.44
CA ARG A 82 -3.03 9.52 -16.87
C ARG A 82 -3.46 8.28 -17.66
N GLN A 83 -2.51 7.51 -18.20
CA GLN A 83 -2.76 6.38 -19.09
C GLN A 83 -2.16 5.06 -18.57
N ALA A 84 -1.29 5.12 -17.57
CA ALA A 84 -0.68 3.95 -16.95
C ALA A 84 -1.69 3.19 -16.06
N PRO A 85 -1.70 1.84 -16.09
CA PRO A 85 -2.42 1.07 -15.08
C PRO A 85 -1.78 1.32 -13.71
N GLN A 86 -2.56 1.88 -12.79
CA GLN A 86 -2.16 2.08 -11.40
C GLN A 86 -2.64 0.86 -10.59
N ALA A 87 -1.72 -0.02 -10.22
CA ALA A 87 -2.04 -1.15 -9.35
C ALA A 87 -1.83 -0.74 -7.89
N ILE A 88 -2.83 -0.96 -7.04
CA ILE A 88 -2.69 -0.83 -5.58
C ILE A 88 -2.06 -2.11 -5.07
N LEU A 89 -0.82 -2.02 -4.58
CA LEU A 89 -0.10 -3.14 -3.98
C LEU A 89 -0.52 -3.34 -2.53
N PHE A 90 -0.63 -2.24 -1.79
CA PHE A 90 -1.09 -2.24 -0.40
C PHE A 90 -2.06 -1.07 -0.17
N ALA A 91 -3.11 -1.33 0.59
CA ALA A 91 -4.00 -0.31 1.11
C ALA A 91 -4.32 -0.65 2.56
N GLY A 92 -4.35 0.35 3.42
CA GLY A 92 -4.63 0.11 4.82
C GLY A 92 -4.91 1.37 5.62
N ARG A 93 -5.17 1.15 6.90
CA ARG A 93 -5.45 2.20 7.89
C ARG A 93 -4.51 2.03 9.06
N VAL A 94 -3.87 3.13 9.46
CA VAL A 94 -3.14 3.22 10.72
C VAL A 94 -3.99 4.02 11.70
N SER A 95 -4.58 3.34 12.68
CA SER A 95 -5.34 3.99 13.76
C SER A 95 -4.53 4.12 15.05
N LYS A 96 -3.63 3.17 15.30
CA LYS A 96 -2.70 3.17 16.44
C LYS A 96 -1.36 2.61 15.93
N PRO A 97 -0.34 3.44 15.72
CA PRO A 97 0.95 2.94 15.29
C PRO A 97 1.58 2.08 16.39
N PRO A 98 2.32 1.02 16.04
CA PRO A 98 3.08 0.24 17.01
C PRO A 98 4.16 1.13 17.67
N PRO A 99 4.59 0.82 18.91
CA PRO A 99 5.69 1.53 19.55
C PRO A 99 6.96 1.43 18.69
N ARG A 100 7.81 2.47 18.72
CA ARG A 100 9.09 2.45 18.00
C ARG A 100 9.91 1.25 18.48
N LEU A 101 10.35 0.41 17.54
CA LEU A 101 11.38 -0.58 17.82
C LEU A 101 12.66 0.22 18.11
N SER A 102 13.18 0.13 19.34
CA SER A 102 14.45 0.77 19.66
C SER A 102 15.52 0.16 18.78
N SER A 103 16.11 0.95 17.90
CA SER A 103 17.34 0.60 17.20
C SER A 103 18.37 0.16 18.23
N SER A 104 18.65 -1.14 18.32
CA SER A 104 19.86 -1.62 18.99
C SER A 104 21.04 -1.04 18.21
N ALA A 105 21.74 -0.09 18.83
CA ALA A 105 23.03 0.41 18.38
C ALA A 105 24.11 -0.66 18.48
#